data_AF-A4XFY5-F1
#
_entry.id   AF-A4XFY5-F1
#
_cell.length_a   1.000
_cell.length_b   1.000
_cell.length_c   1.000
_cell.angle_alpha   90.00
_cell.angle_beta   90.00
_cell.angle_gamma   90.00
#
_symmetry.space_group_name_H-M   'P 1'
#
loop_
_entity.id
_entity.type
_entity.pdbx_description
1 polymer ?
#
loop_
_entity_poly.entity_id
_entity_poly.type
_entity_poly.pdbx_seq_one_letter_code
_entity_poly.pdbx_strand_id
1 'polypeptide(L)'
;MHKHKKLFLLSSAIFAILSSIIAYNLYMSNNPSTQNPQQAYKKQIIPWSYKKLGITKIWKFTRGKNVKIAILDSGIDLNHPDLKSANIIKTINFIEPNKPASDETGHGTFIAGIIAAQNNNFGIVGIAPDAEIFILKILNKKLEGKVDLRCTCS
;
A
#
# COMPACT_ATOMS: atom_id res chain seq x y z
N MET A 1 -22.95 -2.39 62.17
CA MET A 1 -22.80 -1.35 61.11
C MET A 1 -21.48 -1.40 60.30
N HIS A 2 -20.48 -2.22 60.64
CA HIS A 2 -19.17 -2.21 59.96
C HIS A 2 -19.08 -3.10 58.70
N LYS A 3 -19.86 -4.20 58.61
CA LYS A 3 -19.87 -5.12 57.45
C LYS A 3 -20.48 -4.52 56.17
N HIS A 4 -21.55 -3.72 56.27
CA HIS A 4 -22.20 -3.10 55.11
C HIS A 4 -21.35 -2.03 54.42
N LYS A 5 -20.50 -1.31 55.18
CA LYS A 5 -19.56 -0.33 54.60
C LYS A 5 -18.46 -0.99 53.77
N LYS A 6 -17.95 -2.16 54.20
CA LYS A 6 -16.96 -2.93 53.43
C LYS A 6 -17.54 -3.48 52.12
N LEU A 7 -18.78 -3.98 52.14
CA LEU A 7 -19.45 -4.50 50.95
C LEU A 7 -19.75 -3.39 49.91
N PHE A 8 -20.13 -2.20 50.37
CA PHE A 8 -20.38 -1.05 49.50
C PHE A 8 -19.09 -0.47 48.87
N LEU A 9 -17.97 -0.47 49.61
CA LEU A 9 -16.67 -0.05 49.08
C LEU A 9 -16.09 -1.05 48.07
N LEU A 10 -16.36 -2.35 48.26
CA LEU A 10 -15.95 -3.40 47.31
C LEU A 10 -16.76 -3.31 46.01
N SER A 11 -18.07 -3.03 46.07
CA SER A 11 -18.89 -2.91 44.86
C SER A 11 -18.56 -1.66 44.04
N SER A 12 -18.27 -0.52 44.69
CA SER A 12 -17.88 0.71 43.99
C SER A 12 -16.51 0.59 43.32
N ALA A 13 -15.55 -0.10 43.96
CA ALA A 13 -14.25 -0.38 43.37
C ALA A 13 -14.36 -1.26 42.12
N ILE A 14 -15.20 -2.30 42.16
CA ILE A 14 -15.45 -3.18 41.00
C ILE A 14 -16.05 -2.38 39.85
N PHE A 15 -17.02 -1.49 40.12
CA PHE A 15 -17.66 -0.68 39.08
C PHE A 15 -16.68 0.30 38.41
N ALA A 16 -15.79 0.92 39.20
CA ALA A 16 -14.75 1.81 38.68
C ALA A 16 -13.71 1.07 37.81
N ILE A 17 -13.37 -0.17 38.19
CA ILE A 17 -12.47 -1.02 37.39
C ILE A 17 -13.15 -1.44 36.09
N LEU A 18 -14.41 -1.89 36.15
CA LEU A 18 -15.18 -2.29 34.97
C LEU A 18 -15.35 -1.12 34.00
N SER A 19 -15.71 0.06 34.49
CA SER A 19 -15.89 1.25 33.66
C SER A 19 -14.60 1.70 33.00
N SER A 20 -13.47 1.59 33.71
CA SER A 20 -12.14 1.89 33.17
C SER A 20 -11.72 0.90 32.08
N ILE A 21 -11.99 -0.40 32.27
CA ILE A 21 -11.73 -1.43 31.25
C ILE A 21 -12.61 -1.21 30.02
N ILE A 22 -13.91 -0.91 30.20
CA ILE A 22 -14.83 -0.62 29.11
C ILE A 22 -14.40 0.64 28.35
N ALA A 23 -14.05 1.71 29.07
CA ALA A 23 -13.55 2.95 28.48
C ALA A 23 -12.24 2.73 27.71
N TYR A 24 -11.32 1.92 28.25
CA TYR A 24 -10.09 1.54 27.56
C TYR A 24 -10.36 0.77 26.27
N ASN A 25 -11.27 -0.23 26.30
CA ASN A 25 -11.64 -1.00 25.12
C ASN A 25 -12.33 -0.14 24.05
N LEU A 26 -13.20 0.80 24.46
CA LEU A 26 -13.83 1.77 23.55
C LEU A 26 -12.82 2.74 22.94
N TYR A 27 -11.86 3.23 23.74
CA TYR A 27 -10.77 4.08 23.28
C TYR A 27 -9.87 3.37 22.27
N MET A 28 -9.53 2.10 22.54
CA MET A 28 -8.72 1.27 21.63
C MET A 28 -9.46 0.89 20.35
N SER A 29 -10.78 0.69 20.40
CA SER A 29 -11.62 0.41 19.22
C SER A 29 -11.75 1.63 18.30
N ASN A 30 -11.77 2.84 18.85
CA ASN A 30 -12.02 4.07 18.11
C ASN A 30 -10.74 4.82 17.70
N ASN A 31 -9.55 4.32 18.07
CA ASN A 31 -8.29 4.92 17.63
C ASN A 31 -7.92 4.45 16.21
N PRO A 32 -7.89 5.33 15.21
CA PRO A 32 -7.49 4.96 13.85
C PRO A 32 -5.99 4.63 13.75
N SER A 33 -5.17 5.00 14.75
CA SER A 33 -3.75 4.69 14.85
C SER A 33 -3.46 3.29 15.42
N THR A 34 -4.46 2.60 16.01
CA THR A 34 -4.35 1.22 16.53
C THR A 34 -4.95 0.19 15.59
N GLN A 35 -5.59 0.63 14.49
CA GLN A 35 -5.96 -0.25 13.39
C GLN A 35 -4.65 -0.75 12.75
N ASN A 36 -4.45 -2.07 12.69
CA ASN A 36 -3.37 -2.66 11.93
C ASN A 36 -3.43 -2.09 10.50
N PRO A 37 -2.35 -1.52 9.94
CA PRO A 37 -2.35 -1.03 8.55
C PRO A 37 -2.85 -2.08 7.56
N GLN A 38 -2.68 -3.38 7.86
CA GLN A 38 -3.23 -4.47 7.05
C GLN A 38 -4.76 -4.61 7.11
N GLN A 39 -5.42 -4.10 8.14
CA GLN A 39 -6.87 -4.09 8.28
C GLN A 39 -7.54 -3.02 7.39
N ALA A 40 -6.80 -1.97 7.03
CA ALA A 40 -7.29 -0.85 6.22
C ALA A 40 -7.55 -1.20 4.74
N TYR A 41 -7.18 -2.40 4.29
CA TYR A 41 -7.28 -2.78 2.87
C TYR A 41 -8.31 -3.87 2.58
N LYS A 42 -9.17 -4.29 3.51
CA LYS A 42 -10.15 -5.37 3.27
C LYS A 42 -11.16 -5.09 2.14
N LYS A 43 -11.28 -3.84 1.70
CA LYS A 43 -12.18 -3.42 0.63
C LYS A 43 -11.44 -2.50 -0.33
N GLN A 44 -11.64 -2.72 -1.62
CA GLN A 44 -11.05 -1.89 -2.65
C GLN A 44 -11.56 -0.45 -2.60
N ILE A 45 -10.63 0.49 -2.71
CA ILE A 45 -10.89 1.93 -2.74
C ILE A 45 -10.48 2.48 -4.10
N ILE A 46 -11.37 3.28 -4.68
CA ILE A 46 -11.03 4.11 -5.85
C ILE A 46 -10.53 5.45 -5.31
N PRO A 47 -9.27 5.84 -5.57
CA PRO A 47 -8.74 7.13 -5.12
C PRO A 47 -9.64 8.30 -5.54
N TRP A 48 -9.75 9.32 -4.67
CA TRP A 48 -10.63 10.46 -4.93
C TRP A 48 -10.27 11.19 -6.23
N SER A 49 -8.98 11.25 -6.56
CA SER A 49 -8.45 11.88 -7.76
C SER A 49 -8.99 11.22 -9.02
N TYR A 50 -9.24 9.92 -8.99
CA TYR A 50 -9.73 9.16 -10.16
C TYR A 50 -11.16 9.55 -10.48
N LYS A 51 -11.98 9.81 -9.45
CA LYS A 51 -13.33 10.33 -9.64
C LYS A 51 -13.29 11.75 -10.21
N LYS A 52 -12.42 12.62 -9.70
CA LYS A 52 -12.26 14.00 -10.17
C LYS A 52 -11.76 14.08 -11.62
N LEU A 53 -10.84 13.22 -12.00
CA LEU A 53 -10.27 13.13 -13.36
C LEU A 53 -11.12 12.30 -14.33
N GLY A 54 -12.23 11.70 -13.86
CA GLY A 54 -13.11 10.91 -14.71
C GLY A 54 -12.57 9.53 -15.12
N ILE A 55 -11.51 9.03 -14.47
CA ILE A 55 -10.88 7.73 -14.77
C ILE A 55 -11.88 6.58 -14.70
N THR A 56 -12.80 6.60 -13.73
CA THR A 56 -13.83 5.56 -13.59
C THR A 56 -14.79 5.50 -14.78
N LYS A 57 -14.98 6.60 -15.51
CA LYS A 57 -15.76 6.64 -16.75
C LYS A 57 -14.95 6.07 -17.91
N ILE A 58 -13.64 6.36 -17.96
CA ILE A 58 -12.72 5.87 -19.00
C ILE A 58 -12.61 4.34 -18.98
N TRP A 59 -12.64 3.72 -17.80
CA TRP A 59 -12.61 2.25 -17.67
C TRP A 59 -13.74 1.49 -18.36
N LYS A 60 -14.83 2.17 -18.77
CA LYS A 60 -15.88 1.57 -19.62
C LYS A 60 -15.41 1.35 -21.05
N PHE A 61 -14.38 2.07 -21.49
CA PHE A 61 -13.82 2.03 -22.84
C PHE A 61 -12.45 1.34 -22.86
N THR A 62 -11.58 1.66 -21.90
CA THR A 62 -10.24 1.05 -21.81
C THR A 62 -9.70 1.06 -20.39
N ARG A 63 -8.90 0.05 -20.08
CA ARG A 63 -8.16 -0.12 -18.81
C ARG A 63 -6.66 -0.32 -19.05
N GLY A 64 -6.17 -0.02 -20.25
CA GLY A 64 -4.76 -0.11 -20.62
C GLY A 64 -4.32 -1.45 -21.23
N LYS A 65 -5.24 -2.35 -21.59
CA LYS A 65 -4.89 -3.63 -22.24
C LYS A 65 -4.00 -3.39 -23.47
N ASN A 66 -2.95 -4.20 -23.61
CA ASN A 66 -1.91 -4.12 -24.67
C ASN A 66 -1.06 -2.83 -24.66
N VAL A 67 -1.19 -1.97 -23.64
CA VAL A 67 -0.30 -0.83 -23.45
C VAL A 67 0.88 -1.27 -22.60
N LYS A 68 2.09 -1.03 -23.09
CA LYS A 68 3.33 -1.33 -22.37
C LYS A 68 3.83 -0.08 -21.64
N ILE A 69 4.07 -0.20 -20.34
CA ILE A 69 4.55 0.89 -19.49
C ILE A 69 5.83 0.46 -18.81
N ALA A 70 6.91 1.20 -19.03
CA ALA A 70 8.17 1.01 -18.31
C ALA A 70 8.26 1.99 -17.14
N ILE A 71 8.46 1.46 -15.93
CA ILE A 71 8.64 2.21 -14.69
C ILE A 71 10.13 2.21 -14.36
N LEU A 72 10.78 3.36 -14.54
CA LEU A 72 12.19 3.57 -14.24
C LEU A 72 12.29 4.22 -12.85
N ASP A 73 12.52 3.40 -11.82
CA ASP A 73 12.47 3.85 -10.44
C ASP A 73 13.40 3.02 -9.54
N SER A 74 13.07 2.90 -8.26
CA SER A 74 13.76 2.18 -7.19
C SER A 74 13.47 0.67 -7.17
N GLY A 75 12.55 0.19 -8.02
CA GLY A 75 12.18 -1.22 -8.13
C GLY A 75 10.70 -1.46 -7.85
N ILE A 76 10.36 -2.68 -7.47
CA ILE A 76 9.00 -3.07 -7.03
C ILE A 76 9.07 -4.08 -5.88
N ASP A 77 8.10 -4.03 -4.96
CA ASP A 77 7.78 -5.17 -4.11
C ASP A 77 7.03 -6.23 -4.93
N LEU A 78 7.76 -7.27 -5.34
CA LEU A 78 7.26 -8.40 -6.14
C LEU A 78 6.19 -9.23 -5.40
N ASN A 79 6.10 -9.11 -4.08
CA ASN A 79 5.14 -9.84 -3.26
C ASN A 79 3.93 -9.00 -2.85
N HIS A 80 3.86 -7.73 -3.28
CA HIS A 80 2.78 -6.83 -2.90
C HIS A 80 1.43 -7.38 -3.40
N PRO A 81 0.43 -7.61 -2.54
CA PRO A 81 -0.82 -8.26 -2.92
C PRO A 81 -1.57 -7.60 -4.08
N ASP A 82 -1.56 -6.26 -4.18
CA ASP A 82 -2.19 -5.52 -5.30
C ASP A 82 -1.39 -5.53 -6.62
N LEU A 83 -0.14 -6.00 -6.59
CA LEU A 83 0.76 -5.97 -7.75
C LEU A 83 1.23 -7.38 -8.16
N LYS A 84 1.10 -8.37 -7.27
CA LYS A 84 1.60 -9.73 -7.49
C LYS A 84 0.98 -10.41 -8.71
N SER A 85 -0.31 -10.17 -8.98
CA SER A 85 -0.94 -10.69 -10.19
C SER A 85 -1.11 -9.61 -11.27
N ALA A 86 -0.57 -8.40 -11.04
CA ALA A 86 -0.52 -7.39 -12.09
C ALA A 86 0.29 -7.94 -13.27
N ASN A 87 0.03 -7.42 -14.46
CA ASN A 87 0.62 -7.90 -15.71
C ASN A 87 2.08 -7.42 -15.85
N ILE A 88 2.92 -7.74 -14.86
CA ILE A 88 4.35 -7.44 -14.83
C ILE A 88 5.04 -8.41 -15.78
N ILE A 89 5.41 -7.91 -16.95
CA ILE A 89 6.01 -8.71 -18.02
C ILE A 89 7.49 -8.99 -17.75
N LYS A 90 8.20 -8.00 -17.22
CA LYS A 90 9.64 -8.12 -16.97
C LYS A 90 10.09 -7.18 -15.86
N THR A 91 11.05 -7.65 -15.08
CA THR A 91 11.78 -6.83 -14.12
C THR A 91 13.27 -6.90 -14.41
N ILE A 92 13.95 -5.76 -14.36
CA ILE A 92 15.39 -5.62 -14.63
C ILE A 92 15.98 -4.70 -13.57
N ASN A 93 17.10 -5.12 -12.99
CA ASN A 93 17.89 -4.30 -12.08
C ASN A 93 19.13 -3.78 -12.82
N PHE A 94 19.14 -2.50 -13.19
CA PHE A 94 20.28 -1.91 -13.88
C PHE A 94 21.43 -1.51 -12.93
N ILE A 95 21.16 -1.43 -11.63
CA ILE A 95 22.19 -1.15 -10.62
C ILE A 95 22.99 -2.42 -10.34
N GLU A 96 22.29 -3.54 -10.19
CA GLU A 96 22.88 -4.85 -9.92
C GLU A 96 22.22 -5.90 -10.83
N PRO A 97 22.74 -6.12 -12.06
CA PRO A 97 22.11 -6.96 -13.09
C PRO A 97 21.78 -8.40 -12.68
N ASN A 98 22.48 -8.94 -11.70
CA ASN A 98 22.30 -10.31 -11.20
C ASN A 98 21.33 -10.41 -10.00
N LYS A 99 20.72 -9.30 -9.58
CA LYS A 99 19.78 -9.25 -8.46
C LYS A 99 18.36 -8.91 -8.93
N PRO A 100 17.32 -9.32 -8.18
CA PRO A 100 15.96 -8.88 -8.46
C PRO A 100 15.85 -7.35 -8.40
N ALA A 101 14.89 -6.79 -9.12
CA ALA A 101 14.52 -5.37 -9.07
C ALA A 101 13.69 -5.05 -7.82
N SER A 102 14.05 -5.59 -6.66
CA SER A 102 13.33 -5.38 -5.41
C SER A 102 13.40 -3.91 -4.97
N ASP A 103 12.27 -3.38 -4.54
CA ASP A 103 12.18 -2.04 -3.96
C ASP A 103 12.55 -2.08 -2.47
N GLU A 104 13.52 -1.26 -2.09
CA GLU A 104 13.97 -1.09 -0.70
C GLU A 104 13.50 0.25 -0.12
N THR A 105 12.86 1.09 -0.95
CA THR A 105 12.44 2.45 -0.60
C THR A 105 10.92 2.57 -0.49
N GLY A 106 10.19 1.77 -1.26
CA GLY A 106 8.74 1.83 -1.42
C GLY A 106 8.28 2.82 -2.50
N HIS A 107 9.16 3.66 -3.04
CA HIS A 107 8.77 4.68 -4.03
C HIS A 107 8.30 4.05 -5.33
N GLY A 108 9.07 3.11 -5.89
CA GLY A 108 8.73 2.45 -7.15
C GLY A 108 7.47 1.59 -7.02
N THR A 109 7.29 0.93 -5.87
CA THR A 109 6.07 0.18 -5.54
C THR A 109 4.84 1.09 -5.47
N PHE A 110 4.97 2.27 -4.85
CA PHE A 110 3.90 3.25 -4.80
C PHE A 110 3.51 3.76 -6.20
N ILE A 111 4.49 4.09 -7.04
CA ILE A 111 4.26 4.49 -8.43
C ILE A 111 3.60 3.35 -9.24
N ALA A 112 4.09 2.12 -9.10
CA ALA A 112 3.48 0.95 -9.74
C ALA A 112 2.03 0.73 -9.29
N GLY A 113 1.72 0.97 -8.02
CA GLY A 113 0.36 0.93 -7.48
C GLY A 113 -0.57 1.94 -8.16
N ILE A 114 -0.14 3.19 -8.28
CA ILE A 114 -0.92 4.23 -8.97
C ILE A 114 -1.18 3.85 -10.43
N ILE A 115 -0.19 3.27 -11.11
CA ILE A 115 -0.30 2.95 -12.53
C ILE A 115 -1.19 1.72 -12.74
N ALA A 116 -0.92 0.61 -12.04
CA ALA A 116 -1.42 -0.70 -12.42
C ALA A 116 -1.78 -1.62 -11.23
N ALA A 117 -2.07 -1.07 -10.04
CA ALA A 117 -2.68 -1.88 -8.99
C ALA A 117 -3.95 -2.56 -9.50
N GLN A 118 -4.10 -3.83 -9.18
CA GLN A 118 -5.17 -4.65 -9.73
C GLN A 118 -6.54 -4.28 -9.20
N ASN A 119 -7.58 -4.51 -10.02
CA ASN A 119 -8.97 -4.46 -9.55
C ASN A 119 -9.37 -5.82 -8.96
N ASN A 120 -9.00 -6.07 -7.70
CA ASN A 120 -9.02 -7.37 -7.02
C ASN A 120 -9.87 -7.39 -5.73
N ASN A 121 -10.74 -6.40 -5.54
CA ASN A 121 -11.65 -6.21 -4.40
C ASN A 121 -11.01 -5.83 -3.07
N PHE A 122 -9.70 -5.61 -3.01
CA PHE A 122 -9.00 -5.06 -1.85
C PHE A 122 -8.09 -3.90 -2.28
N GLY A 123 -7.46 -3.23 -1.32
CA GLY A 123 -6.43 -2.22 -1.62
C GLY A 123 -6.91 -1.06 -2.50
N ILE A 124 -6.09 -0.68 -3.48
CA ILE A 124 -6.44 0.34 -4.49
C ILE A 124 -6.49 -0.29 -5.88
N VAL A 125 -7.12 0.41 -6.84
CA VAL A 125 -7.02 0.09 -8.26
C VAL A 125 -6.19 1.17 -8.95
N GLY A 126 -5.28 0.78 -9.84
CA GLY A 126 -4.44 1.69 -10.62
C GLY A 126 -5.21 2.31 -11.80
N ILE A 127 -4.61 3.32 -12.45
CA ILE A 127 -5.22 4.00 -13.60
C ILE A 127 -5.40 3.05 -14.80
N ALA A 128 -4.41 2.21 -15.07
CA ALA A 128 -4.34 1.27 -16.17
C ALA A 128 -4.06 -0.16 -15.66
N PRO A 129 -5.04 -0.78 -14.96
CA PRO A 129 -4.82 -2.05 -14.26
C PRO A 129 -4.59 -3.24 -15.20
N ASP A 130 -4.90 -3.11 -16.50
CA ASP A 130 -4.72 -4.16 -17.50
C ASP A 130 -3.46 -3.94 -18.37
N ALA A 131 -2.66 -2.91 -18.07
CA ALA A 131 -1.42 -2.59 -18.80
C ALA A 131 -0.30 -3.58 -18.51
N GLU A 132 0.57 -3.78 -19.50
CA GLU A 132 1.80 -4.57 -19.40
C GLU A 132 2.90 -3.74 -18.74
N ILE A 133 3.36 -4.15 -17.56
CA ILE A 133 4.31 -3.38 -16.76
C ILE A 133 5.72 -3.96 -16.86
N PHE A 134 6.69 -3.07 -17.12
CA PHE A 134 8.11 -3.36 -17.09
C PHE A 134 8.73 -2.58 -15.93
N ILE A 135 9.37 -3.26 -14.99
CA ILE A 135 10.03 -2.61 -13.85
C ILE A 135 11.52 -2.53 -14.10
N LEU A 136 12.04 -1.32 -14.20
CA LEU A 136 13.44 -1.03 -14.47
C LEU A 136 14.03 -0.31 -13.25
N LYS A 137 14.70 -1.06 -12.36
CA LYS A 137 15.35 -0.47 -11.18
C LYS A 137 16.62 0.26 -11.61
N ILE A 138 16.60 1.59 -11.52
CA ILE A 138 17.72 2.49 -11.83
C ILE A 138 18.11 3.37 -10.63
N LEU A 139 17.27 3.43 -9.59
CA LEU A 139 17.53 4.19 -8.36
C LEU A 139 17.89 3.27 -7.18
N ASN A 140 18.91 3.67 -6.42
CA ASN A 140 19.36 2.95 -5.23
C ASN A 140 18.45 3.25 -4.02
N LYS A 141 18.78 2.70 -2.84
CA LYS A 141 18.01 2.93 -1.60
C LYS A 141 17.93 4.39 -1.12
N LYS A 142 18.77 5.27 -1.66
CA LYS A 142 18.75 6.73 -1.41
C LYS A 142 18.02 7.49 -2.51
N LEU A 143 17.39 6.78 -3.44
CA LEU A 143 16.76 7.32 -4.65
C LEU A 143 17.75 8.03 -5.59
N GLU A 144 19.00 7.59 -5.58
CA GLU A 144 20.04 8.11 -6.46
C GLU A 144 20.28 7.16 -7.63
N GLY A 145 20.34 7.71 -8.84
CA GLY A 145 20.78 7.01 -10.04
C GLY A 145 22.20 7.41 -10.42
N LYS A 146 22.91 6.52 -11.12
CA LYS A 146 24.17 6.86 -11.78
C LYS A 146 23.95 6.90 -13.28
N VAL A 147 24.37 7.99 -13.90
CA VAL A 147 24.44 8.11 -15.36
C VAL A 147 25.90 7.93 -15.74
N ASP A 148 26.19 6.89 -16.52
CA ASP A 148 27.51 6.78 -17.16
C ASP A 148 27.48 7.60 -18.45
N LEU A 149 28.16 8.75 -18.46
CA LEU A 149 28.23 9.65 -19.61
C LEU A 149 29.27 9.21 -20.65
N ARG A 150 29.59 7.92 -20.73
CA ARG A 150 30.44 7.38 -21.79
C ARG A 150 29.69 7.37 -23.12
N CYS A 151 29.62 8.55 -23.75
CA CYS A 151 29.43 8.67 -25.18
C CYS A 151 30.66 8.05 -25.87
N THR A 152 30.66 6.73 -26.05
CA THR A 152 31.59 6.11 -26.99
C THR A 152 30.98 6.25 -28.38
N CYS A 153 31.38 7.32 -29.07
CA CYS A 153 31.24 7.35 -30.52
C CYS A 153 32.09 6.18 -31.04
N SER A 154 31.43 5.14 -31.51
CA SER A 154 32.04 4.05 -32.26
C SER A 154 31.83 4.32 -33.75
#